data_AF-A0A835C6N1-F1
#
_entry.id   AF-A0A835C6N1-F1
#
_cell.length_a   1.000
_cell.length_b   1.000
_cell.length_c   1.000
_cell.angle_alpha   90.00
_cell.angle_beta   90.00
_cell.angle_gamma   90.00
#
_symmetry.space_group_name_H-M   'P 1'
#
loop_
_entity.id
_entity.type
_entity.pdbx_description
1 polymer ?
#
loop_
_entity_poly.entity_id
_entity_poly.type
_entity_poly.pdbx_seq_one_letter_code
_entity_poly.pdbx_strand_id
1 'polypeptide(L)'
;MKASLYVAGVASLLALAAALAGDFTFAVTETASNTPGGQRFDQVVRLDYAAQVLSDATAFVLTIFNQTNPADRRPVVEVTLVVEDIGGVAFTSGSGIHLSAQYVGNYSGDVRTEVALSPSYLTLPLRLA
;
A
#
# COMPACT_ATOMS: atom_id res chain seq x y z
N MET A 1 -4.74 18.64 24.46
CA MET A 1 -4.19 19.47 23.36
C MET A 1 -3.17 18.75 22.47
N LYS A 2 -2.31 17.85 22.99
CA LYS A 2 -1.33 17.11 22.16
C LYS A 2 -1.96 16.22 21.08
N ALA A 3 -2.99 15.44 21.40
CA ALA A 3 -3.69 14.59 20.41
C ALA A 3 -4.27 15.37 19.22
N SER A 4 -4.71 16.62 19.42
CA SER A 4 -5.33 17.45 18.36
C SER A 4 -4.33 17.91 17.30
N LEU A 5 -3.05 18.11 17.68
CA LEU A 5 -1.99 18.49 16.74
C LEU A 5 -1.49 17.28 15.93
N TYR A 6 -1.39 16.10 16.56
CA TYR A 6 -1.04 14.86 15.87
C TYR A 6 -2.11 14.45 14.88
N VAL A 7 -3.39 14.54 15.26
CA VAL A 7 -4.51 14.20 14.36
C VAL A 7 -4.58 15.18 13.18
N ALA A 8 -4.40 16.50 13.41
CA ALA A 8 -4.36 17.47 12.33
C ALA A 8 -3.16 17.26 11.40
N GLY A 9 -1.97 16.98 11.95
CA GLY A 9 -0.77 16.69 11.15
C GLY A 9 -0.89 15.42 10.32
N VAL A 10 -1.43 14.34 10.89
CA VAL A 10 -1.68 13.07 10.18
C VAL A 10 -2.75 13.25 9.10
N ALA A 11 -3.82 14.00 9.38
CA ALA A 11 -4.84 14.31 8.37
C ALA A 11 -4.29 15.15 7.20
N SER A 12 -3.42 16.13 7.48
CA SER A 12 -2.75 16.92 6.43
C SER A 12 -1.76 16.08 5.61
N LEU A 13 -1.06 15.13 6.24
CA LEU A 13 -0.16 14.22 5.54
C LEU A 13 -0.92 13.24 4.65
N LEU A 14 -2.04 12.69 5.13
CA LEU A 14 -2.96 11.85 4.34
C LEU A 14 -3.57 12.64 3.17
N ALA A 15 -3.96 13.90 3.40
CA ALA A 15 -4.50 14.76 2.34
C ALA A 15 -3.44 15.07 1.25
N LEU A 16 -2.20 15.32 1.64
CA LEU A 16 -1.09 15.49 0.70
C LEU A 16 -0.81 14.19 -0.07
N ALA A 17 -0.84 13.05 0.62
CA ALA A 17 -0.64 11.75 -0.02
C ALA A 17 -1.71 11.48 -1.09
N ALA A 18 -2.99 11.73 -0.76
CA ALA A 18 -4.09 11.61 -1.70
C ALA A 18 -3.94 12.54 -2.93
N ALA A 19 -3.44 13.76 -2.75
CA ALA A 19 -3.21 14.70 -3.86
C ALA A 19 -2.08 14.26 -4.80
N LEU A 20 -1.03 13.64 -4.27
CA LEU A 20 0.09 13.12 -5.07
C LEU A 20 -0.27 11.85 -5.83
N ALA A 21 -1.12 11.01 -5.25
CA ALA A 21 -1.60 9.77 -5.86
C ALA A 21 -2.78 9.97 -6.83
N GLY A 22 -3.37 11.18 -6.90
CA GLY A 22 -4.59 11.44 -7.68
C GLY A 22 -4.51 11.17 -9.19
N ASP A 23 -3.29 11.09 -9.74
CA ASP A 23 -3.05 10.73 -11.15
C ASP A 23 -2.91 9.22 -11.37
N PHE A 24 -2.92 8.42 -10.31
CA PHE A 24 -2.73 6.96 -10.37
C PHE A 24 -4.05 6.20 -10.22
N THR A 25 -4.16 5.08 -10.93
CA THR A 25 -5.23 4.11 -10.74
C THR A 25 -4.71 2.89 -9.99
N PHE A 26 -5.41 2.50 -8.92
CA PHE A 26 -5.07 1.36 -8.09
C PHE A 26 -6.12 0.27 -8.28
N ALA A 27 -5.70 -0.91 -8.72
CA ALA A 27 -6.57 -2.06 -8.86
C ALA A 27 -6.06 -3.20 -7.99
N VAL A 28 -6.96 -3.81 -7.22
CA VAL A 28 -6.65 -4.99 -6.42
C VAL A 28 -7.59 -6.10 -6.87
N THR A 29 -7.02 -7.26 -7.19
CA THR A 29 -7.75 -8.48 -7.50
C THR A 29 -7.31 -9.61 -6.60
N GLU A 30 -8.25 -10.45 -6.23
CA GLU A 30 -8.04 -11.69 -5.49
C GLU A 30 -8.53 -12.82 -6.41
N THR A 31 -7.65 -13.76 -6.76
CA THR A 31 -7.95 -14.86 -7.69
C THR A 31 -7.86 -16.24 -7.02
N ALA A 32 -7.54 -16.29 -5.73
CA ALA A 32 -7.31 -17.47 -4.92
C ALA A 32 -8.37 -17.67 -3.82
N SER A 33 -9.60 -17.19 -4.02
CA SER A 33 -10.74 -17.29 -3.08
C SER A 33 -11.07 -18.70 -2.59
N ASN A 34 -10.62 -19.73 -3.32
CA ASN A 34 -10.74 -21.14 -2.94
C ASN A 34 -9.62 -21.64 -2.00
N THR A 35 -8.63 -20.80 -1.68
CA THR A 35 -7.53 -21.10 -0.77
C THR A 35 -7.75 -20.49 0.62
N PRO A 36 -7.19 -21.06 1.70
CA PRO A 36 -7.23 -20.43 3.03
C PRO A 36 -6.63 -19.02 3.05
N GLY A 37 -5.62 -18.78 2.20
CA GLY A 37 -4.94 -17.50 2.07
C GLY A 37 -5.79 -16.41 1.44
N GLY A 38 -6.42 -16.70 0.30
CA GLY A 38 -7.33 -15.78 -0.36
C GLY A 38 -8.52 -15.41 0.53
N GLN A 39 -9.11 -16.41 1.19
CA GLN A 39 -10.18 -16.19 2.18
C GLN A 39 -9.74 -15.29 3.33
N ARG A 40 -8.53 -15.51 3.86
CA ARG A 40 -7.99 -14.68 4.93
C ARG A 40 -7.70 -13.25 4.45
N PHE A 41 -7.18 -13.08 3.24
CA PHE A 41 -7.00 -11.76 2.63
C PHE A 41 -8.32 -11.00 2.55
N ASP A 42 -9.37 -11.64 2.03
CA ASP A 42 -10.71 -11.06 1.89
C ASP A 42 -11.35 -10.70 3.23
N GLN A 43 -11.10 -11.49 4.27
CA GLN A 43 -11.67 -11.26 5.60
C GLN A 43 -10.92 -10.18 6.39
N VAL A 44 -9.59 -10.18 6.34
CA VAL A 44 -8.72 -9.39 7.24
C VAL A 44 -8.22 -8.11 6.59
N VAL A 45 -7.77 -8.20 5.34
CA VAL A 45 -7.19 -7.08 4.60
C VAL A 45 -8.29 -6.36 3.85
N ARG A 46 -8.97 -7.08 2.94
CA ARG A 46 -9.96 -6.59 1.97
C ARG A 46 -9.36 -5.73 0.86
N LEU A 47 -9.99 -5.78 -0.31
CA LEU A 47 -9.55 -5.10 -1.54
C LEU A 47 -9.46 -3.58 -1.38
N ASP A 48 -10.46 -2.97 -0.72
CA ASP A 48 -10.56 -1.52 -0.52
C ASP A 48 -9.41 -0.97 0.33
N TYR A 49 -9.10 -1.66 1.42
CA TYR A 49 -7.96 -1.28 2.27
C TYR A 49 -6.63 -1.49 1.55
N ALA A 50 -6.47 -2.59 0.82
CA ALA A 50 -5.26 -2.83 0.03
C ALA A 50 -5.04 -1.74 -1.04
N ALA A 51 -6.12 -1.28 -1.69
CA ALA A 51 -6.05 -0.16 -2.64
C ALA A 51 -5.61 1.15 -1.96
N GLN A 52 -6.12 1.43 -0.75
CA GLN A 52 -5.67 2.57 0.05
C GLN A 52 -4.18 2.48 0.39
N VAL A 53 -3.69 1.30 0.79
CA VAL A 53 -2.28 1.06 1.08
C VAL A 53 -1.40 1.31 -0.15
N LEU A 54 -1.83 0.88 -1.34
CA LEU A 54 -1.12 1.18 -2.59
C LEU A 54 -1.06 2.69 -2.86
N SER A 55 -2.17 3.41 -2.65
CA SER A 55 -2.20 4.86 -2.79
C SER A 55 -1.23 5.55 -1.85
N ASP A 56 -1.23 5.18 -0.57
CA ASP A 56 -0.35 5.75 0.44
C ASP A 56 1.12 5.45 0.14
N ALA A 57 1.42 4.21 -0.29
CA ALA A 57 2.76 3.80 -0.69
C ALA A 57 3.26 4.56 -1.93
N THR A 58 2.41 4.76 -2.94
CA THR A 58 2.76 5.57 -4.12
C THR A 58 3.09 6.99 -3.72
N ALA A 59 2.27 7.64 -2.88
CA ALA A 59 2.55 8.98 -2.41
C ALA A 59 3.88 9.08 -1.63
N PHE A 60 4.15 8.09 -0.78
CA PHE A 60 5.40 7.99 -0.04
C PHE A 60 6.62 7.88 -0.99
N VAL A 61 6.53 7.01 -2.00
CA VAL A 61 7.58 6.85 -3.03
C VAL A 61 7.80 8.16 -3.79
N LEU A 62 6.73 8.80 -4.28
CA LEU A 62 6.83 10.08 -4.99
C LEU A 62 7.48 11.17 -4.13
N THR A 63 7.19 11.18 -2.83
CA THR A 63 7.78 12.13 -1.88
C THR A 63 9.27 11.86 -1.67
N ILE A 64 9.67 10.61 -1.41
CA ILE A 64 11.08 10.27 -1.14
C ILE A 64 11.96 10.49 -2.36
N PHE A 65 11.47 10.22 -3.56
CA PHE A 65 12.24 10.40 -4.79
C PHE A 65 12.08 11.79 -5.40
N ASN A 66 11.40 12.72 -4.72
CA ASN A 66 11.15 14.09 -5.21
C ASN A 66 10.48 14.12 -6.60
N GLN A 67 9.54 13.19 -6.85
CA GLN A 67 8.75 13.07 -8.07
C GLN A 67 7.32 13.62 -7.88
N THR A 68 7.18 14.67 -7.06
CA THR A 68 5.89 15.28 -6.77
C THR A 68 5.29 15.98 -8.00
N ASN A 69 6.15 16.45 -8.92
CA ASN A 69 5.73 16.97 -10.21
C ASN A 69 5.43 15.81 -11.18
N PRO A 70 4.25 15.77 -11.81
CA PRO A 70 3.90 14.74 -12.79
C PRO A 70 4.91 14.55 -13.93
N ALA A 71 5.62 15.62 -14.33
CA ALA A 71 6.64 15.55 -15.38
C ALA A 71 7.87 14.68 -15.00
N ASP A 72 8.11 14.49 -13.71
CA ASP A 72 9.25 13.72 -13.20
C ASP A 72 8.90 12.24 -12.96
N ARG A 73 7.64 11.85 -13.18
CA ARG A 73 7.12 10.51 -12.94
C ARG A 73 7.29 9.62 -14.16
N ARG A 74 7.38 8.31 -13.92
CA ARG A 74 7.24 7.33 -15.00
C ARG A 74 5.81 7.43 -15.58
N PRO A 75 5.62 7.35 -16.91
CA PRO A 75 4.30 7.52 -17.53
C PRO A 75 3.29 6.41 -17.24
N VAL A 76 3.64 5.40 -16.43
CA VAL A 76 2.71 4.34 -16.05
C VAL A 76 1.98 4.76 -14.78
N VAL A 77 0.68 4.98 -14.95
CA VAL A 77 -0.22 5.48 -13.90
C VAL A 77 -1.06 4.38 -13.26
N GLU A 78 -0.99 3.15 -13.76
CA GLU A 78 -1.70 2.00 -13.17
C GLU A 78 -0.77 1.15 -12.32
N VAL A 79 -1.15 0.91 -11.07
CA VAL A 79 -0.50 -0.01 -10.14
C VAL A 79 -1.50 -1.08 -9.75
N THR A 80 -1.16 -2.35 -9.96
CA THR A 80 -2.05 -3.46 -9.65
C THR A 80 -1.48 -4.34 -8.54
N LEU A 81 -2.36 -4.86 -7.68
CA LEU A 81 -2.06 -5.95 -6.75
C LEU A 81 -2.94 -7.14 -7.11
N VAL A 82 -2.32 -8.29 -7.37
CA VAL A 82 -2.99 -9.56 -7.58
C VAL A 82 -2.62 -10.49 -6.43
N VAL A 83 -3.63 -10.93 -5.68
CA VAL A 83 -3.50 -12.01 -4.69
C VAL A 83 -3.84 -13.32 -5.37
N GLU A 84 -2.87 -14.21 -5.50
CA GLU A 84 -2.99 -15.44 -6.28
C GLU A 84 -2.30 -16.64 -5.61
N ASP A 85 -2.68 -17.85 -6.02
CA ASP A 85 -2.10 -19.08 -5.48
C ASP A 85 -0.75 -19.39 -6.14
N ILE A 86 0.28 -18.74 -5.61
CA ILE A 86 1.68 -18.88 -6.03
C ILE A 86 2.55 -19.28 -4.83
N GLY A 87 3.70 -19.90 -5.12
CA GLY A 87 4.74 -20.10 -4.10
C GLY A 87 5.48 -18.82 -3.75
N GLY A 88 6.31 -18.89 -2.71
CA GLY A 88 7.09 -17.75 -2.23
C GLY A 88 6.25 -16.72 -1.46
N VAL A 89 6.73 -15.48 -1.40
CA VAL A 89 6.07 -14.39 -0.64
C VAL A 89 5.34 -13.45 -1.61
N ALA A 90 6.09 -12.78 -2.47
CA ALA A 90 5.58 -11.88 -3.48
C ALA A 90 6.62 -11.64 -4.57
N PHE A 91 6.19 -11.16 -5.74
CA PHE A 91 7.07 -10.65 -6.79
C PHE A 91 6.43 -9.49 -7.55
N THR A 92 7.21 -8.81 -8.37
CA THR A 92 6.73 -7.74 -9.26
C THR A 92 6.96 -8.10 -10.71
N SER A 93 5.98 -7.79 -11.57
CA SER A 93 6.11 -7.87 -13.03
C SER A 93 5.47 -6.65 -13.68
N GLY A 94 6.26 -5.86 -14.42
CA GLY A 94 5.78 -4.58 -14.94
C GLY A 94 5.38 -3.63 -13.81
N SER A 95 4.11 -3.22 -13.78
CA SER A 95 3.50 -2.44 -12.69
C SER A 95 2.59 -3.27 -11.78
N GLY A 96 2.63 -4.59 -11.93
CA GLY A 96 1.87 -5.54 -11.12
C GLY A 96 2.68 -6.04 -9.93
N ILE A 97 2.06 -6.02 -8.77
CA ILE A 97 2.51 -6.64 -7.54
C ILE A 97 1.73 -7.95 -7.40
N HIS A 98 2.42 -9.06 -7.24
CA HIS A 98 1.83 -10.39 -7.13
C HIS A 98 2.11 -10.92 -5.73
N LEU A 99 1.06 -11.11 -4.93
CA LEU A 99 1.13 -11.57 -3.54
C LEU A 99 0.66 -13.02 -3.45
N SER A 100 1.46 -13.85 -2.78
CA SER A 100 1.12 -15.24 -2.54
C SER A 100 -0.01 -15.38 -1.53
N ALA A 101 -1.11 -16.01 -1.96
CA ALA A 101 -2.14 -16.50 -1.05
C ALA A 101 -1.57 -17.54 -0.08
N GLN A 102 -0.62 -18.39 -0.50
CA GLN A 102 0.03 -19.36 0.38
C GLN A 102 0.76 -18.67 1.53
N TYR A 103 1.49 -17.58 1.25
CA TYR A 103 2.14 -16.78 2.29
C TYR A 103 1.12 -16.17 3.24
N VAL A 104 0.09 -15.51 2.71
CA VAL A 104 -0.98 -14.87 3.52
C VAL A 104 -1.66 -15.89 4.44
N GLY A 105 -1.94 -17.10 3.93
CA GLY A 105 -2.55 -18.17 4.72
C GLY A 105 -1.66 -18.65 5.87
N ASN A 106 -0.35 -18.78 5.61
CA ASN A 106 0.62 -19.34 6.56
C ASN A 106 1.22 -18.31 7.53
N TYR A 107 1.07 -17.01 7.26
CA TYR A 107 1.63 -15.96 8.10
C TYR A 107 1.02 -15.97 9.51
N SER A 108 1.83 -16.18 10.53
CA SER A 108 1.33 -16.34 11.91
C SER A 108 0.95 -15.04 12.61
N GLY A 109 1.37 -13.89 12.08
CA GLY A 109 1.10 -12.57 12.63
C GLY A 109 -0.18 -11.91 12.10
N ASP A 110 -0.30 -10.61 12.35
CA ASP A 110 -1.37 -9.79 11.80
C ASP A 110 -1.09 -9.46 10.32
N VAL A 111 -1.78 -10.19 9.44
CA VAL A 111 -1.69 -10.02 7.99
C VAL A 111 -1.97 -8.58 7.59
N ARG A 112 -2.89 -7.87 8.25
CA ARG A 112 -3.23 -6.49 7.90
C ARG A 112 -2.04 -5.55 8.05
N THR A 113 -1.19 -5.80 9.04
CA THR A 113 0.06 -5.05 9.26
C THR A 113 1.25 -5.59 8.48
N GLU A 114 1.18 -6.82 7.99
CA GLU A 114 2.22 -7.41 7.15
C GLU A 114 2.12 -6.88 5.71
N VAL A 115 0.91 -6.83 5.16
CA VAL A 115 0.69 -6.30 3.80
C VAL A 115 0.62 -4.78 3.75
N ALA A 116 0.56 -4.10 4.90
CA ALA A 116 0.51 -2.64 4.98
C ALA A 116 1.73 -2.06 5.68
N LEU A 117 2.16 -0.88 5.24
CA LEU A 117 3.11 -0.08 6.01
C LEU A 117 2.42 0.39 7.29
N SER A 118 2.98 0.06 8.45
CA SER A 118 2.49 0.59 9.72
C SER A 118 2.54 2.14 9.69
N PRO A 119 1.44 2.85 10.03
CA PRO A 119 1.40 4.32 10.06
C PRO A 119 2.49 4.96 10.93
N SER A 120 3.05 4.17 11.86
CA SER A 120 4.14 4.54 12.75
C SER A 120 5.36 5.11 12.03
N TYR A 121 5.64 4.67 10.79
CA TYR A 121 6.81 5.13 10.04
C TYR A 121 6.60 6.46 9.29
N LEU A 122 5.36 6.93 9.15
CA LEU A 122 5.06 8.23 8.51
C LEU A 122 5.20 9.44 9.46
N THR A 123 5.65 9.24 10.70
CA THR A 123 5.76 10.31 11.72
C THR A 123 7.18 10.75 12.06
N LEU A 124 8.20 10.21 11.41
CA LEU A 124 9.57 10.69 11.59
C LEU A 124 9.73 12.05 10.89
N PRO A 125 9.97 13.16 11.62
CA PRO A 125 10.40 14.38 10.98
C PRO A 125 11.73 14.08 10.28
N LEU A 126 11.82 14.33 8.97
CA LEU A 126 13.08 14.45 8.26
C LEU A 126 13.92 15.50 9.00
N ARG A 127 14.78 15.06 9.92
CA ARG A 127 15.90 15.87 10.40
C ARG A 127 17.02 15.62 9.41
N LEU A 128 17.07 16.48 8.38
CA LEU A 128 18.32 16.68 7.65
C LEU A 128 19.38 17.12 8.68
N ALA A 129 20.43 16.32 8.79
CA ALA A 129 21.72 16.75 9.31
C ALA A 129 22.51 17.40 8.16
#